data_AF-A0A367LWJ1-F1
#
_entry.id   AF-A0A367LWJ1-F1
#
_cell.length_a   1.000
_cell.length_b   1.000
_cell.length_c   1.000
_cell.angle_alpha   90.00
_cell.angle_beta   90.00
_cell.angle_gamma   90.00
#
_symmetry.space_group_name_H-M   'P 1'
#
loop_
_entity.id
_entity.type
_entity.pdbx_description
1 polymer ?
#
loop_
_entity_poly.entity_id
_entity_poly.type
_entity_poly.pdbx_seq_one_letter_code
_entity_poly.pdbx_strand_id
1 'polypeptide(L)'
;DVVVPSDSFIEIFVKEGLLQKLDKSQLPSLGNLKENFRTLGFDPGHDYSIPYLWGTTGYSYDTAKVPGGRLEESWKPFFEPPAELKGKVVALNSIEELFIPATYYLGIDECTEDAREAQKVLDLLL
;
A
#
# COMPACT_ATOMS: atom_id res chain seq x y z
N ASP A 1 -7.55 -9.12 -22.81
CA ASP A 1 -6.43 -10.10 -22.80
C ASP A 1 -5.57 -10.02 -21.55
N VAL A 2 -5.17 -8.82 -21.11
CA VAL A 2 -4.39 -8.62 -19.88
C VAL A 2 -5.02 -7.54 -19.01
N VAL A 3 -4.97 -7.71 -17.70
CA VAL A 3 -5.30 -6.71 -16.68
C VAL A 3 -4.16 -6.63 -15.68
N VAL A 4 -3.96 -5.47 -15.05
CA VAL A 4 -2.91 -5.25 -14.05
C VAL A 4 -3.57 -4.81 -12.73
N PRO A 5 -4.20 -5.73 -11.99
CA PRO A 5 -4.82 -5.41 -10.71
C PRO A 5 -3.77 -5.28 -9.61
N SER A 6 -4.12 -4.59 -8.53
CA SER A 6 -3.36 -4.67 -7.28
C SER A 6 -3.41 -6.09 -6.71
N ASP A 7 -2.39 -6.44 -5.93
CA ASP A 7 -2.26 -7.73 -5.25
C ASP A 7 -3.47 -8.08 -4.38
N SER A 8 -4.03 -7.10 -3.66
CA SER A 8 -5.21 -7.25 -2.81
C SER A 8 -6.45 -7.82 -3.52
N PHE A 9 -6.53 -7.70 -4.85
CA PHE A 9 -7.64 -8.20 -5.65
C PHE A 9 -7.41 -9.60 -6.23
N ILE A 10 -6.17 -10.10 -6.25
CA ILE A 10 -5.86 -11.37 -6.92
C ILE A 10 -6.63 -12.54 -6.30
N GLU A 11 -6.64 -12.66 -4.97
CA GLU A 11 -7.38 -13.75 -4.32
C GLU A 11 -8.87 -13.70 -4.62
N ILE A 12 -9.47 -12.50 -4.63
CA ILE A 12 -10.88 -12.30 -4.93
C ILE A 12 -11.16 -12.80 -6.35
N PHE A 13 -10.34 -12.38 -7.33
CA PHE A 13 -10.57 -12.78 -8.72
C PHE A 13 -10.35 -14.27 -8.96
N VAL A 14 -9.42 -14.91 -8.26
CA VAL A 14 -9.25 -16.37 -8.30
C VAL A 14 -10.46 -17.08 -7.70
N LYS A 15 -10.95 -16.64 -6.53
CA LYS A 15 -12.12 -17.22 -5.85
C LYS A 15 -13.39 -17.09 -6.70
N GLU A 16 -13.57 -15.96 -7.39
CA GLU A 16 -14.70 -15.69 -8.27
C GLU A 16 -14.55 -16.29 -9.68
N GLY A 17 -13.44 -16.96 -9.99
CA GLY A 17 -13.21 -17.59 -11.29
C GLY A 17 -13.03 -16.59 -12.45
N LEU A 18 -12.57 -15.37 -12.14
CA LEU A 18 -12.42 -14.28 -13.11
C LEU A 18 -11.05 -14.30 -13.82
N LEU A 19 -10.10 -15.12 -13.35
CA LEU A 19 -8.78 -15.28 -13.94
C LEU A 19 -8.59 -16.67 -14.55
N GLN A 20 -7.93 -16.71 -15.71
CA GLN A 20 -7.42 -17.95 -16.28
C GLN A 20 -6.05 -18.30 -15.69
N LYS A 21 -5.74 -19.60 -15.59
CA LYS A 21 -4.39 -20.04 -15.24
C LYS A 21 -3.39 -19.68 -16.33
N LEU A 22 -2.19 -19.30 -15.91
CA LEU A 22 -1.08 -18.98 -16.81
C LEU A 22 -0.41 -20.27 -17.30
N ASP A 23 -0.16 -20.35 -18.61
CA ASP A 23 0.73 -21.37 -19.16
C ASP A 23 2.19 -20.96 -18.94
N LYS A 24 2.81 -21.53 -17.91
CA LYS A 24 4.19 -21.24 -17.52
C LYS A 24 5.22 -21.61 -18.60
N SER A 25 4.88 -22.50 -19.54
CA SER A 25 5.77 -22.82 -20.66
C SER A 25 5.97 -21.62 -21.60
N GLN A 26 5.03 -20.68 -21.63
CA GLN A 26 5.08 -19.44 -22.40
C GLN A 26 5.76 -18.29 -21.63
N LEU A 27 6.24 -18.53 -20.40
CA LEU A 27 6.83 -17.52 -19.52
C LEU A 27 8.30 -17.83 -19.19
N PRO A 28 9.21 -17.85 -20.19
CA PRO A 28 10.61 -18.23 -19.99
C PRO A 28 11.36 -17.28 -19.04
N SER A 29 10.86 -16.06 -18.86
CA SER A 29 11.44 -15.04 -17.99
C SER A 29 11.00 -15.12 -16.53
N LEU A 30 10.18 -16.11 -16.14
CA LEU A 30 9.72 -16.24 -14.75
C LEU A 30 10.88 -16.37 -13.75
N GLY A 31 12.00 -16.96 -14.18
CA GLY A 31 13.22 -17.07 -13.38
C GLY A 31 13.93 -15.73 -13.08
N ASN A 32 13.54 -14.64 -13.75
CA ASN A 32 14.14 -13.31 -13.55
C ASN A 32 13.56 -12.55 -12.33
N LEU A 33 12.53 -13.10 -11.69
CA LEU A 33 11.93 -12.50 -10.49
C LEU A 33 12.96 -12.44 -9.35
N LYS A 34 13.01 -11.28 -8.68
CA LYS A 34 13.78 -11.12 -7.44
C LYS A 34 13.24 -12.07 -6.37
N GLU A 35 14.09 -12.42 -5.40
CA GLU A 35 13.79 -13.39 -4.36
C GLU A 35 12.45 -13.14 -3.65
N ASN A 36 12.18 -11.90 -3.24
CA ASN A 36 10.92 -11.50 -2.57
C ASN A 36 9.66 -11.68 -3.42
N PHE A 37 9.80 -11.91 -4.73
CA PHE A 37 8.70 -12.03 -5.68
C PHE A 37 8.55 -13.42 -6.27
N ARG A 38 9.38 -14.39 -5.87
CA ARG A 38 9.31 -15.78 -6.36
C ARG A 38 8.19 -16.59 -5.70
N THR A 39 7.68 -16.11 -4.58
CA THR A 39 6.59 -16.73 -3.84
C THR A 39 5.73 -15.60 -3.28
N LEU A 40 4.51 -15.48 -3.78
CA LEU A 40 3.56 -14.47 -3.37
C LEU A 40 2.62 -15.04 -2.32
N GLY A 41 2.25 -14.27 -1.29
CA GLY A 41 1.32 -14.74 -0.27
C GLY A 41 -0.05 -15.14 -0.83
N PHE A 42 -0.53 -14.40 -1.82
CA PHE A 42 -1.84 -14.56 -2.46
C PHE A 42 -1.85 -15.49 -3.69
N ASP A 43 -0.68 -15.78 -4.28
CA ASP A 43 -0.51 -16.71 -5.41
C ASP A 43 0.89 -17.35 -5.39
N PRO A 44 1.18 -18.28 -4.45
CA PRO A 44 2.53 -18.77 -4.20
C PRO A 44 3.20 -19.43 -5.41
N GLY A 45 2.39 -19.97 -6.33
CA GLY A 45 2.87 -20.69 -7.50
C GLY A 45 3.02 -19.83 -8.74
N HIS A 46 2.56 -18.57 -8.75
CA HIS A 46 2.33 -17.80 -9.98
C HIS A 46 1.40 -18.53 -10.96
N ASP A 47 0.34 -19.14 -10.43
CA ASP A 47 -0.64 -19.86 -11.27
C ASP A 47 -1.55 -18.90 -12.02
N TYR A 48 -1.77 -17.68 -11.48
CA TYR A 48 -2.72 -16.71 -12.04
C TYR A 48 -2.12 -15.31 -12.23
N SER A 49 -0.99 -14.99 -11.57
CA SER A 49 -0.44 -13.64 -11.52
C SER A 49 1.09 -13.59 -11.62
N ILE A 50 1.60 -12.57 -12.31
CA ILE A 50 3.04 -12.25 -12.41
C ILE A 50 3.27 -10.83 -11.87
N PRO A 51 4.25 -10.61 -10.97
CA PRO A 51 4.60 -9.28 -10.50
C PRO A 51 5.07 -8.39 -11.65
N TYR A 52 4.43 -7.22 -11.79
CA TYR A 52 4.77 -6.25 -12.84
C TYR A 52 5.55 -5.05 -12.29
N LEU A 53 4.94 -4.32 -11.37
CA LEU A 53 5.54 -3.19 -10.65
C LEU A 53 5.19 -3.30 -9.18
N TRP A 54 6.10 -2.78 -8.35
CA TRP A 54 5.90 -2.66 -6.91
C TRP A 54 6.46 -1.33 -6.44
N GLY A 55 5.94 -0.84 -5.31
CA GLY A 55 6.38 0.39 -4.69
C GLY A 55 5.80 0.53 -3.30
N THR A 56 6.10 1.66 -2.68
CA THR A 56 5.61 2.04 -1.35
C THR A 56 5.04 3.43 -1.44
N THR A 57 3.94 3.69 -0.74
CA THR A 57 3.48 5.06 -0.50
C THR A 57 4.16 5.65 0.73
N GLY A 58 4.63 6.87 0.57
CA GLY A 58 5.08 7.74 1.64
C GLY A 58 4.72 9.19 1.30
N TYR A 59 5.16 10.13 2.11
CA TYR A 59 5.01 11.55 1.81
C TYR A 59 6.37 12.19 1.52
N SER A 60 6.34 13.23 0.70
CA SER A 60 7.49 14.08 0.42
C SER A 60 7.20 15.50 0.90
N TYR A 61 8.25 16.25 1.22
CA TYR A 61 8.12 17.62 1.70
C TYR A 61 9.27 18.48 1.19
N ASP A 62 9.01 19.78 1.09
CA ASP A 62 10.00 20.79 0.76
C ASP A 62 10.80 21.17 2.01
N THR A 63 12.06 20.73 2.10
CA THR A 63 12.92 20.98 3.26
C THR A 63 13.15 22.47 3.51
N ALA A 64 13.07 23.33 2.49
CA ALA A 64 13.22 24.77 2.67
C ALA A 64 12.01 25.40 3.39
N LYS A 65 10.87 24.71 3.43
CA LYS A 65 9.66 25.14 4.15
C LYS A 65 9.56 24.57 5.56
N VAL A 66 10.51 23.74 5.99
CA VAL A 66 10.50 23.07 7.30
C VAL A 66 11.56 23.71 8.21
N PRO A 67 11.20 24.15 9.44
CA PRO A 67 12.18 24.60 10.41
C PRO A 67 13.25 23.53 10.68
N GLY A 68 14.53 23.89 10.52
CA GLY A 68 15.64 22.95 10.64
C GLY A 68 15.79 21.97 9.47
N GLY A 69 14.95 22.07 8.43
CA GLY A 69 15.08 21.34 7.18
C GLY A 69 14.71 19.85 7.23
N ARG A 70 14.19 19.36 8.35
CA ARG A 70 13.92 17.93 8.55
C ARG A 70 12.70 17.70 9.42
N LEU A 71 11.79 16.86 8.94
CA LEU A 71 10.68 16.33 9.73
C LEU A 71 11.09 15.05 10.46
N GLU A 72 10.35 14.70 11.51
CA GLU A 72 10.46 13.40 12.18
C GLU A 72 10.21 12.27 11.17
N GLU A 73 10.99 11.18 11.23
CA GLU A 73 10.84 10.02 10.35
C GLU A 73 9.68 9.12 10.81
N SER A 74 8.46 9.64 10.75
CA SER A 74 7.22 8.96 11.11
C SER A 74 6.02 9.54 10.34
N TRP A 75 4.82 8.98 10.52
CA TRP A 75 3.58 9.58 10.00
C TRP A 75 3.06 10.75 10.83
N LYS A 76 3.67 11.03 11.99
CA LYS A 76 3.21 12.10 12.88
C LYS A 76 3.20 13.48 12.21
N PRO A 77 4.23 13.93 11.47
CA PRO A 77 4.20 15.24 10.81
C PRO A 77 3.12 15.39 9.74
N PHE A 78 2.56 14.28 9.23
CA PHE A 78 1.46 14.30 8.28
C PHE A 78 0.12 14.58 8.99
N PHE A 79 -0.15 13.92 10.12
CA PHE A 79 -1.39 14.08 10.90
C PHE A 79 -1.34 15.26 11.88
N GLU A 80 -0.16 15.59 12.40
CA GLU A 80 0.12 16.72 13.28
C GLU A 80 1.14 17.66 12.61
N PRO A 81 0.77 18.36 11.51
CA PRO A 81 1.72 19.19 10.80
C PRO A 81 2.19 20.36 11.66
N PRO A 82 3.50 20.72 11.59
CA PRO A 82 4.01 21.91 12.25
C PRO A 82 3.30 23.16 11.72
N ALA A 83 3.34 24.25 12.49
CA ALA A 83 2.56 25.46 12.22
C ALA A 83 2.76 25.99 10.79
N GLU A 84 3.97 25.87 10.24
CA GLU A 84 4.37 26.31 8.91
C GLU A 84 3.70 25.51 7.78
N LEU A 85 3.30 24.27 8.07
CA LEU A 85 2.70 23.33 7.11
C LEU A 85 1.20 23.13 7.30
N LYS A 86 0.59 23.72 8.34
CA LYS A 86 -0.87 23.68 8.53
C LYS A 86 -1.60 24.23 7.30
N GLY A 87 -2.58 23.46 6.82
CA GLY A 87 -3.34 23.77 5.59
C GLY A 87 -2.57 23.57 4.28
N LYS A 88 -1.39 22.93 4.32
CA LYS A 88 -0.54 22.66 3.13
C LYS A 88 -0.24 21.17 2.94
N VAL A 89 -0.84 20.30 3.76
CA VAL A 89 -0.76 18.84 3.60
C VAL A 89 -1.79 18.42 2.56
N VAL A 90 -1.36 17.60 1.60
CA VAL A 90 -2.21 17.03 0.56
C VAL A 90 -2.09 15.52 0.62
N ALA A 91 -3.22 14.84 0.59
CA ALA A 91 -3.31 13.39 0.58
C ALA A 91 -3.70 12.88 -0.81
N LEU A 92 -3.36 11.62 -1.08
CA LEU A 92 -3.96 10.89 -2.19
C LEU A 92 -5.44 10.63 -1.90
N ASN A 93 -6.28 10.71 -2.93
CA ASN A 93 -7.72 10.50 -2.79
C ASN A 93 -8.08 9.01 -2.91
N SER A 94 -7.54 8.17 -2.01
CA SER A 94 -7.83 6.75 -1.88
C SER A 94 -7.92 6.39 -0.40
N ILE A 95 -8.75 5.39 -0.09
CA ILE A 95 -8.95 4.91 1.28
C ILE A 95 -7.68 4.22 1.77
N GLU A 96 -7.09 3.34 0.96
CA GLU A 96 -5.88 2.57 1.30
C GLU A 96 -4.71 3.50 1.62
N GLU A 97 -4.57 4.58 0.86
CA GLU A 97 -3.48 5.56 1.00
C GLU A 97 -3.62 6.47 2.23
N LEU A 98 -4.75 6.42 2.94
CA LEU A 98 -4.97 7.16 4.18
C LEU A 98 -5.17 6.25 5.39
N PHE A 99 -5.80 5.10 5.20
CA PHE A 99 -6.09 4.15 6.26
C PHE A 99 -4.81 3.54 6.83
N ILE A 100 -3.90 3.04 5.97
CA ILE A 100 -2.65 2.41 6.43
C ILE A 100 -1.72 3.42 7.13
N PRO A 101 -1.49 4.64 6.61
CA PRO A 101 -0.77 5.66 7.37
C PRO A 101 -1.37 5.98 8.74
N ALA A 102 -2.71 6.01 8.82
CA ALA A 102 -3.43 6.27 10.06
C ALA A 102 -3.25 5.13 11.08
N THR A 103 -3.26 3.86 10.65
CA THR A 103 -2.97 2.73 11.56
C THR A 103 -1.56 2.83 12.11
N TYR A 104 -0.56 3.14 11.26
CA TYR A 104 0.81 3.37 11.71
C TYR A 104 0.95 4.52 12.69
N TYR A 105 0.25 5.65 12.46
CA TYR A 105 0.24 6.77 13.39
C TYR A 105 -0.41 6.42 14.74
N LEU A 106 -1.48 5.61 14.73
CA LEU A 106 -2.19 5.18 15.94
C LEU A 106 -1.55 3.98 16.65
N GLY A 107 -0.53 3.34 16.05
CA GLY A 107 0.09 2.11 16.55
C GLY A 107 -0.85 0.90 16.49
N ILE A 108 -1.74 0.86 15.51
CA ILE A 108 -2.68 -0.23 15.22
C ILE A 108 -2.07 -1.11 14.12
N ASP A 109 -2.33 -2.42 14.18
CA ASP A 109 -1.96 -3.36 13.11
C ASP A 109 -2.67 -2.97 11.81
N GLU A 110 -1.91 -2.79 10.71
CA GLU A 110 -2.48 -2.35 9.42
C GLU A 110 -3.44 -3.37 8.80
N CYS A 111 -3.37 -4.63 9.21
CA CYS A 111 -4.24 -5.72 8.79
C CYS A 111 -5.36 -6.01 9.82
N THR A 112 -5.64 -5.09 10.74
CA THR A 112 -6.65 -5.29 11.79
C THR A 112 -8.03 -5.63 11.21
N GLU A 113 -8.67 -6.65 11.78
CA GLU A 113 -10.08 -7.00 11.54
C GLU A 113 -11.00 -6.54 12.69
N ASP A 114 -10.48 -5.82 13.71
CA ASP A 114 -11.29 -5.30 14.82
C ASP A 114 -11.98 -4.00 14.42
N ALA A 115 -13.32 -4.04 14.32
CA ALA A 115 -14.15 -2.88 14.00
C ALA A 115 -13.92 -1.68 14.94
N ARG A 116 -13.53 -1.91 16.20
CA ARG A 116 -13.26 -0.84 17.17
C ARG A 116 -11.95 -0.11 16.86
N GLU A 117 -10.97 -0.82 16.29
CA GLU A 117 -9.71 -0.21 15.84
C GLU A 117 -9.93 0.55 14.54
N ALA A 118 -10.70 -0.04 13.60
CA ALA A 118 -11.13 0.66 12.39
C ALA A 118 -11.91 1.95 12.70
N GLN A 119 -12.74 1.96 13.75
CA GLN A 119 -13.44 3.18 14.18
C GLN A 119 -12.47 4.29 14.63
N LYS A 120 -11.38 3.95 15.35
CA LYS A 120 -10.36 4.94 15.73
C LYS A 120 -9.67 5.56 14.52
N VAL A 121 -9.42 4.76 13.48
CA VAL A 121 -8.85 5.24 12.21
C VAL A 121 -9.83 6.20 11.54
N LEU A 122 -11.12 5.86 11.49
CA LEU A 122 -12.15 6.73 10.94
C LEU A 122 -12.25 8.06 11.71
N ASP A 123 -12.23 8.00 13.04
CA ASP A 123 -12.29 9.19 13.91
C ASP A 123 -11.10 10.13 13.73
N LEU A 124 -9.92 9.62 13.33
CA LEU A 124 -8.75 10.43 13.00
C LEU A 124 -8.88 11.14 11.65
N LEU A 125 -9.53 10.50 10.68
CA LEU A 125 -9.59 10.94 9.28
C LEU A 125 -10.76 11.90 8.98
N LEU A 126 -11.70 12.08 9.93
CA LEU A 126 -12.87 12.97 9.83
C LEU A 126 -12.68 14.28 10.62
#